data_AF-A0A3D1R108-F1
#
_entry.id   AF-A0A3D1R108-F1
#
_cell.length_a   1.000
_cell.length_b   1.000
_cell.length_c   1.000
_cell.angle_alpha   90.00
_cell.angle_beta   90.00
_cell.angle_gamma   90.00
#
_symmetry.space_group_name_H-M   'P 1'
#
loop_
_entity.id
_entity.type
_entity.pdbx_description
1 polymer ?
#
loop_
_entity_poly.entity_id
_entity_poly.type
_entity_poly.pdbx_seq_one_letter_code
_entity_poly.pdbx_strand_id
1 'polypeptide(L)' 'MNLDNVHLVLVQTSEPQNLGAVARVMRNCELSRLTLVEPRTDDLVTARRVAVHAEELLAAPRTVSTLAE' A
#
# COMPACT_ATOMS: atom_id res chain seq x y z
N MET A 1 -5.89 8.40 20.01
CA MET A 1 -4.67 8.50 19.18
C MET A 1 -5.11 8.94 17.81
N ASN A 2 -4.46 9.94 17.19
CA ASN A 2 -4.83 10.39 15.85
C ASN A 2 -4.07 9.55 14.79
N LEU A 3 -4.79 8.74 14.01
CA LEU A 3 -4.21 7.88 12.97
C LEU A 3 -3.82 8.66 11.70
N ASP A 4 -4.31 9.89 11.52
CA ASP A 4 -3.92 10.76 10.41
C ASP A 4 -2.42 11.10 10.45
N ASN A 5 -1.77 10.92 11.60
CA ASN A 5 -0.34 11.11 11.81
C ASN A 5 0.50 9.87 11.46
N VAL A 6 -0.12 8.75 11.12
CA VAL A 6 0.57 7.52 10.72
C VAL A 6 0.61 7.44 9.20
N HIS A 7 1.83 7.35 8.65
CA HIS A 7 2.04 7.20 7.22
C HIS A 7 2.77 5.89 6.95
N LEU A 8 2.15 5.00 6.19
CA LEU A 8 2.77 3.74 5.79
C LEU A 8 3.58 3.93 4.51
N VAL A 9 4.88 3.64 4.55
CA VAL A 9 5.79 3.75 3.41
C VAL A 9 6.34 2.37 3.10
N LEU A 10 6.04 1.85 1.90
CA LEU A 10 6.56 0.58 1.43
C LEU A 10 7.68 0.82 0.42
N VAL A 11 8.89 0.37 0.76
CA VAL A 11 10.07 0.58 -0.08
C VAL A 11 10.37 -0.68 -0.87
N GLN A 12 10.47 -0.56 -2.19
CA GLN A 12 10.87 -1.63 -3.11
C GLN A 12 10.06 -2.92 -2.94
N THR A 13 8.74 -2.80 -2.76
CA THR A 13 7.87 -3.97 -2.63
C THR A 13 7.89 -4.80 -3.91
N SER A 14 8.32 -6.05 -3.81
CA SER A 14 8.45 -6.97 -4.95
C SER A 14 7.31 -7.97 -5.07
N GLU A 15 6.69 -8.36 -3.96
CA GLU A 15 5.64 -9.37 -3.97
C GLU A 15 4.25 -8.69 -3.98
N PRO A 16 3.44 -8.86 -5.04
CA PRO A 16 2.12 -8.21 -5.12
C PRO A 16 1.18 -8.68 -3.99
N GLN A 17 1.33 -9.90 -3.48
CA GLN A 17 0.57 -10.41 -2.34
C GLN A 17 0.85 -9.61 -1.06
N ASN A 18 2.08 -9.13 -0.87
CA ASN A 18 2.42 -8.29 0.28
C ASN A 18 1.74 -6.91 0.17
N LEU A 19 1.70 -6.32 -1.03
CA LEU A 19 0.99 -5.07 -1.27
C LEU A 19 -0.51 -5.21 -0.93
N GLY A 20 -1.14 -6.31 -1.36
CA GLY A 20 -2.52 -6.63 -1.01
C GLY A 20 -2.74 -6.86 0.49
N ALA A 21 -1.89 -7.66 1.13
CA ALA A 21 -1.98 -7.94 2.55
C ALA A 21 -1.83 -6.67 3.39
N VAL A 22 -0.93 -5.76 3.00
CA VAL A 22 -0.76 -4.46 3.65
C VAL A 22 -2.02 -3.60 3.51
N ALA A 23 -2.62 -3.51 2.31
CA ALA A 23 -3.88 -2.78 2.13
C ALA A 23 -4.99 -3.33 3.06
N ARG A 24 -5.07 -4.66 3.22
CA ARG A 24 -6.02 -5.29 4.15
C ARG A 24 -5.77 -4.89 5.61
N VAL A 25 -4.50 -4.89 6.05
CA VAL A 25 -4.12 -4.44 7.39
C VAL A 25 -4.47 -2.97 7.60
N MET A 26 -4.13 -2.12 6.63
CA MET A 26 -4.44 -0.70 6.68
C MET A 26 -5.93 -0.46 6.89
N ARG A 27 -6.79 -1.14 6.12
CA ARG A 27 -8.25 -1.01 6.27
C ARG A 27 -8.74 -1.46 7.64
N ASN A 28 -8.28 -2.62 8.13
CA ASN A 28 -8.67 -3.13 9.45
C ASN A 28 -8.18 -2.27 10.62
N CYS A 29 -7.11 -1.51 10.40
CA CYS A 29 -6.52 -0.62 11.40
C CYS A 29 -6.88 0.87 11.18
N GLU A 30 -7.83 1.17 10.28
CA GLU A 30 -8.26 2.53 9.94
C GLU A 30 -7.10 3.46 9.50
N LEU A 31 -6.09 2.89 8.85
CA LEU A 31 -4.97 3.64 8.24
C LEU A 31 -5.29 3.97 6.78
N SER A 32 -5.05 5.21 6.38
CA SER A 32 -5.44 5.72 5.05
C SER A 32 -4.26 6.24 4.21
N ARG A 33 -3.09 6.45 4.81
CA ARG A 33 -1.93 7.08 4.16
C ARG A 33 -0.90 6.04 3.73
N LEU A 34 -0.78 5.82 2.42
CA LEU A 34 0.18 4.89 1.80
C LEU A 34 1.04 5.59 0.74
N THR A 35 2.35 5.38 0.80
CA THR A 35 3.29 5.67 -0.29
C THR A 35 4.06 4.42 -0.69
N LEU A 36 4.21 4.18 -1.99
CA LEU A 36 5.10 3.17 -2.55
C LEU A 36 6.37 3.86 -3.06
N VAL A 37 7.53 3.43 -2.59
CA VAL A 37 8.83 3.93 -3.05
C VAL A 37 9.43 2.87 -3.96
N GLU A 38 9.63 3.21 -5.24
CA GLU A 38 10.23 2.34 -6.24
C GLU A 38 9.69 0.88 -6.19
N PRO A 39 8.36 0.66 -6.28
CA PRO A 39 7.79 -0.68 -6.22
C PRO A 39 8.37 -1.54 -7.34
N ARG A 40 8.74 -2.78 -7.00
CA ARG A 40 9.34 -3.77 -7.92
C ARG A 40 8.30 -4.73 -8.51
N THR A 41 7.02 -4.40 -8.35
CA THR A 41 5.89 -5.15 -8.90
C THR A 41 4.83 -4.19 -9.44
N ASP A 42 4.28 -4.55 -10.59
CA ASP A 42 3.16 -3.88 -11.27
C ASP A 42 1.90 -4.77 -11.34
N ASP A 43 1.95 -5.98 -10.77
CA ASP A 43 0.82 -6.92 -10.73
C ASP A 43 -0.21 -6.52 -9.66
N LEU A 44 -0.95 -5.45 -9.95
CA LEU A 44 -2.04 -4.97 -9.12
C LEU A 44 -3.24 -5.93 -9.12
N VAL A 45 -3.35 -6.84 -10.10
CA VAL A 45 -4.43 -7.84 -10.14
C VAL A 45 -4.25 -8.83 -8.99
N THR A 46 -3.04 -9.36 -8.82
CA THR A 46 -2.73 -10.25 -7.69
C THR A 46 -2.82 -9.51 -6.36
N ALA A 47 -2.35 -8.26 -6.28
CA ALA A 47 -2.46 -7.46 -5.06
C ALA A 47 -3.92 -7.25 -4.63
N ARG A 48 -4.82 -6.89 -5.57
CA ARG A 48 -6.26 -6.71 -5.29
C ARG A 48 -6.94 -7.97 -4.80
N ARG A 49 -6.56 -9.15 -5.33
CA ARG A 49 -7.13 -10.44 -4.86
C ARG A 49 -6.86 -10.70 -3.37
N VAL A 50 -5.77 -10.18 -2.82
CA VAL A 50 -5.39 -10.37 -1.41
C VAL A 50 -5.88 -9.20 -0.53
N ALA A 51 -6.19 -8.04 -1.12
CA ALA A 51 -6.59 -6.84 -0.42
C ALA A 51 -7.92 -6.95 0.33
N VAL A 52 -8.88 -7.75 -0.19
CA VAL A 52 -10.19 -8.06 0.43
C VAL A 52 -10.90 -6.82 0.98
N HIS A 53 -11.72 -6.18 0.15
CA HIS A 53 -12.42 -4.94 0.44
C HIS A 53 -11.53 -3.70 0.62
N ALA A 54 -10.20 -3.83 0.53
CA ALA A 54 -9.26 -2.71 0.60
C ALA A 54 -8.69 -2.32 -0.78
N GLU A 55 -9.38 -2.67 -1.87
CA GLU A 55 -8.91 -2.44 -3.23
C GLU A 55 -8.78 -0.94 -3.55
N GLU A 56 -9.53 -0.08 -2.85
CA GLU A 56 -9.47 1.38 -2.98
C GLU A 56 -8.10 1.95 -2.61
N LEU A 57 -7.41 1.35 -1.64
CA LEU A 57 -6.05 1.76 -1.24
C LEU A 57 -5.01 1.45 -2.32
N LEU A 58 -5.33 0.53 -3.25
CA LEU A 58 -4.49 0.11 -4.36
C LEU A 58 -4.92 0.71 -5.71
N ALA A 59 -5.97 1.55 -5.74
CA ALA A 59 -6.47 2.13 -6.98
C ALA A 59 -5.54 3.20 -7.54
N ALA A 60 -5.00 4.07 -6.66
CA ALA A 60 -4.07 5.13 -7.01
C ALA A 60 -3.14 5.46 -5.83
N PRO A 61 -2.28 4.52 -5.38
CA PRO A 61 -1.32 4.82 -4.33
C PRO A 61 -0.35 5.90 -4.80
N ARG A 62 0.06 6.79 -3.87
CA ARG A 62 1.17 7.70 -4.16
C ARG A 62 2.42 6.86 -4.40
N THR A 63 3.07 7.05 -5.53
CA THR A 63 4.32 6.36 -5.88
C THR A 63 5.41 7.40 -6.11
N VAL A 64 6.59 7.18 -5.52
CA VAL A 64 7.77 8.05 -5.65
C VAL A 64 9.00 7.23 -6.03
N SER A 65 10.02 7.89 -6.58
CA SER A 65 11.24 7.22 -7.02
C SER A 65 12.24 6.98 -5.89
N THR A 66 12.25 7.83 -4.86
CA THR A 66 13.18 7.72 -3.74
C THR A 66 12.48 7.86 -2.39
N LEU A 67 13.12 7.37 -1.32
CA LEU A 67 12.58 7.48 0.04
C LEU A 67 12.61 8.93 0.57
N ALA A 68 13.37 9.82 -0.05
CA ALA A 68 13.49 11.22 0.35
C ALA A 68 12.30 12.10 -0.10
N GLU A 69 11.45 11.60 -1.01
CA GLU A 69 10.27 12.27 -1.59
C GLU A 69 8.94 11.87 -0.91
#